data_AF-A0A7Z1SFH3-F1
#
_entry.id   AF-A0A7Z1SFH3-F1
#
_cell.length_a   1.000
_cell.length_b   1.000
_cell.length_c   1.000
_cell.angle_alpha   90.00
_cell.angle_beta   90.00
_cell.angle_gamma   90.00
#
_symmetry.space_group_name_H-M   'P 1'
#
loop_
_entity.id
_entity.type
_entity.pdbx_description
1 polymer ?
#
loop_
_entity_poly.entity_id
_entity_poly.type
_entity_poly.pdbx_seq_one_letter_code
_entity_poly.pdbx_strand_id
1 'polypeptide(L)'
;YNAIAAYTVLRELGLNDDAIRKGFETYTSDNGRMQYFSKNKKEAMINLAKNPAGMNASLSVGEQIDDKKIYVISLNDNAADGRDISWIYDADFEKLATQDIEAIIVSGTRAEELQLRLKLAEVEVPIKVEKDIYKATALTMKYSSFTVAIPNYTSLTPMLEQLNRSFEGGQS
;
A
#
# COMPACT_ATOMS: atom_id res chain seq x y z
N TYR A 1 -7.94 18.60 6.07
CA TYR A 1 -8.05 19.92 5.41
C TYR A 1 -8.63 19.85 4.00
N ASN A 2 -8.15 18.99 3.09
CA ASN A 2 -8.68 18.95 1.71
C ASN A 2 -10.16 18.57 1.64
N ALA A 3 -10.60 17.55 2.40
CA ALA A 3 -11.99 17.11 2.41
C ALA A 3 -12.95 18.20 2.94
N ILE A 4 -12.55 18.93 3.98
CA ILE A 4 -13.39 20.00 4.53
C ILE A 4 -13.45 21.21 3.58
N ALA A 5 -12.35 21.53 2.89
CA ALA A 5 -12.36 22.56 1.85
C ALA A 5 -13.30 22.19 0.69
N ALA A 6 -13.25 20.95 0.20
CA ALA A 6 -14.16 20.45 -0.83
C ALA A 6 -15.62 20.46 -0.37
N TYR A 7 -15.90 20.01 0.86
CA TYR A 7 -17.22 20.03 1.46
C TYR A 7 -17.79 21.46 1.51
N THR A 8 -17.00 22.44 1.98
CA THR A 8 -17.42 23.84 2.03
C THR A 8 -17.80 24.36 0.64
N VAL A 9 -17.00 24.09 -0.39
CA VAL A 9 -17.33 24.50 -1.77
C VAL A 9 -18.64 23.87 -2.25
N LEU A 10 -18.85 22.56 -2.03
CA LEU A 10 -20.07 21.88 -2.47
C LEU A 10 -21.31 22.38 -1.73
N ARG A 11 -21.19 22.72 -0.45
CA ARG A 11 -22.25 23.35 0.34
C ARG A 11 -22.60 24.74 -0.17
N GLU A 12 -21.62 25.58 -0.48
CA GLU A 12 -21.84 26.92 -1.05
C GLU A 12 -22.46 26.87 -2.47
N LEU A 13 -22.20 25.80 -3.22
CA LEU A 13 -22.85 25.53 -4.52
C LEU A 13 -24.29 24.97 -4.39
N GLY A 14 -24.79 24.79 -3.17
CA GLY A 14 -26.18 24.40 -2.90
C GLY A 14 -26.43 22.88 -2.86
N LEU A 15 -25.39 22.04 -2.81
CA LEU A 15 -25.59 20.60 -2.61
C LEU A 15 -25.98 20.32 -1.16
N ASN A 16 -26.87 19.35 -0.96
CA ASN A 16 -27.23 18.86 0.37
C ASN A 16 -26.21 17.83 0.90
N ASP A 17 -26.29 17.56 2.20
CA ASP A 17 -25.34 16.66 2.87
C ASP A 17 -25.38 15.23 2.32
N ASP A 18 -26.55 14.73 1.90
CA ASP A 18 -26.70 13.38 1.37
C ASP A 18 -26.01 13.21 0.00
N ALA A 19 -26.13 14.21 -0.88
CA ALA A 19 -25.44 14.20 -2.18
C ALA A 19 -23.92 14.26 -2.01
N ILE A 20 -23.43 15.09 -1.09
CA ILE A 20 -22.01 15.22 -0.80
C ILE A 20 -21.47 13.92 -0.17
N ARG A 21 -22.20 13.35 0.80
CA ARG A 21 -21.85 12.08 1.44
C ARG A 21 -21.71 10.98 0.39
N LYS A 22 -22.69 10.80 -0.49
CA LYS A 22 -22.65 9.77 -1.54
C LYS A 22 -21.44 9.92 -2.45
N GLY A 23 -21.10 11.14 -2.86
CA GLY A 23 -19.90 11.38 -3.66
C GLY A 23 -18.60 11.08 -2.92
N PHE A 24 -18.50 11.46 -1.64
CA PHE A 24 -17.32 11.25 -0.82
C PHE A 24 -17.12 9.77 -0.46
N GLU A 25 -18.20 9.02 -0.22
CA GLU A 25 -18.14 7.57 0.06
C GLU A 25 -17.59 6.78 -1.13
N THR A 26 -17.85 7.24 -2.36
CA THR A 26 -17.37 6.58 -3.58
C THR A 26 -16.03 7.10 -4.09
N TYR A 27 -15.50 8.18 -3.51
CA TYR A 27 -14.25 8.78 -3.97
C TYR A 27 -13.07 7.91 -3.51
N THR A 28 -12.37 7.31 -4.47
CA THR A 28 -11.03 6.75 -4.27
C THR A 28 -10.02 7.54 -5.09
N SER A 29 -8.79 7.64 -4.59
CA SER A 29 -7.70 8.13 -5.41
C SER A 29 -7.38 7.12 -6.52
N ASP A 30 -6.97 7.62 -7.69
CA ASP A 30 -6.50 6.84 -8.84
C ASP A 30 -4.98 6.91 -9.04
N ASN A 31 -4.26 7.55 -8.10
CA ASN A 31 -2.83 7.81 -8.19
C ASN A 31 -1.97 6.93 -7.26
N GLY A 32 -2.57 5.88 -6.70
CA GLY A 32 -1.92 4.94 -5.79
C GLY A 32 -1.55 5.49 -4.40
N ARG A 33 -2.26 6.53 -3.94
CA ARG A 33 -2.24 7.01 -2.55
C ARG A 33 -3.54 6.64 -1.87
N MET A 34 -3.50 5.71 -0.92
CA MET A 34 -4.68 5.17 -0.24
C MET A 34 -5.77 4.74 -1.23
N GLN A 35 -5.36 4.07 -2.31
CA GLN A 35 -6.27 3.57 -3.33
C GLN A 35 -6.67 2.14 -2.99
N TYR A 36 -7.99 1.88 -2.99
CA TYR A 36 -8.56 0.59 -2.61
C TYR A 36 -9.01 -0.20 -3.84
N PHE A 37 -8.94 -1.53 -3.72
CA PHE A 37 -9.39 -2.49 -4.73
C PHE A 37 -10.19 -3.60 -4.05
N SER A 38 -11.26 -4.04 -4.69
CA SER A 38 -12.06 -5.15 -4.22
C SER A 38 -12.49 -6.05 -5.37
N LYS A 39 -12.41 -7.37 -5.18
CA LYS A 39 -12.89 -8.38 -6.12
C LYS A 39 -13.35 -9.61 -5.37
N ASN A 40 -14.65 -9.86 -5.38
CA ASN A 40 -15.28 -10.89 -4.55
C ASN A 40 -14.97 -10.66 -3.06
N LYS A 41 -14.31 -11.61 -2.40
CA LYS A 41 -13.86 -11.52 -0.99
C LYS A 41 -12.41 -11.05 -0.83
N LYS A 42 -11.74 -10.72 -1.94
CA LYS A 42 -10.35 -10.28 -1.92
C LYS A 42 -10.32 -8.76 -1.98
N GLU A 43 -9.56 -8.16 -1.07
CA GLU A 43 -9.37 -6.72 -0.99
C GLU A 43 -7.88 -6.38 -1.02
N ALA A 44 -7.58 -5.19 -1.51
CA ALA A 44 -6.24 -4.62 -1.48
C ALA A 44 -6.30 -3.12 -1.27
N MET A 45 -5.22 -2.57 -0.72
CA MET A 45 -4.92 -1.15 -0.81
C MET A 45 -3.49 -0.95 -1.30
N ILE A 46 -3.25 0.17 -1.96
CA ILE A 46 -1.91 0.63 -2.30
C ILE A 46 -1.67 2.02 -1.72
N ASN A 47 -0.49 2.22 -1.12
CA ASN A 47 -0.07 3.52 -0.65
C ASN A 47 1.44 3.75 -0.88
N LEU A 48 1.76 4.75 -1.70
CA LEU A 48 3.12 5.19 -1.97
C LEU A 48 3.86 5.63 -0.69
N ALA A 49 5.03 5.03 -0.42
CA ALA A 49 5.94 5.42 0.65
C ALA A 49 7.38 5.54 0.12
N LYS A 50 7.98 6.74 0.24
CA LYS A 50 9.34 7.05 -0.27
C LYS A 50 10.28 7.67 0.77
N ASN A 51 9.87 7.65 2.03
CA ASN A 51 10.60 8.21 3.16
C ASN A 51 10.05 7.59 4.47
N PRO A 52 10.72 7.79 5.62
CA PRO A 52 10.33 7.15 6.88
C PRO A 52 8.90 7.50 7.29
N ALA A 53 8.52 8.79 7.22
CA ALA A 53 7.19 9.24 7.59
C ALA A 53 6.08 8.59 6.75
N GLY A 54 6.27 8.50 5.44
CA GLY A 54 5.32 7.86 4.53
C GLY A 54 5.22 6.35 4.76
N MET A 55 6.35 5.68 5.04
CA MET A 55 6.37 4.26 5.38
C MET A 55 5.62 4.01 6.69
N ASN A 56 5.92 4.78 7.74
CA ASN A 56 5.26 4.65 9.03
C ASN A 56 3.75 4.84 8.91
N ALA A 57 3.31 5.81 8.10
CA ALA A 57 1.89 5.99 7.80
C ALA A 57 1.30 4.74 7.12
N SER A 58 1.92 4.22 6.05
CA SER A 58 1.45 3.01 5.34
C SER A 58 1.40 1.77 6.24
N LEU A 59 2.40 1.56 7.10
CA LEU A 59 2.42 0.45 8.06
C LEU A 59 1.29 0.56 9.10
N SER A 60 1.01 1.78 9.57
CA SER A 60 -0.07 2.06 10.53
C SER A 60 -1.46 1.85 9.92
N VAL A 61 -1.62 1.98 8.60
CA VAL A 61 -2.91 1.63 7.97
C VAL A 61 -3.20 0.13 8.12
N GLY A 62 -2.18 -0.72 8.09
CA GLY A 62 -2.33 -2.14 8.38
C GLY A 62 -2.83 -2.42 9.79
N GLU A 63 -2.46 -1.61 10.78
CA GLU A 63 -2.95 -1.76 12.16
C GLU A 63 -4.47 -1.51 12.29
N GLN A 64 -5.04 -0.71 11.37
CA GLN A 64 -6.47 -0.36 11.37
C GLN A 64 -7.35 -1.39 10.65
N ILE A 65 -6.72 -2.37 9.97
CA ILE A 65 -7.43 -3.45 9.28
C ILE A 65 -7.52 -4.62 10.26
N ASP A 66 -8.71 -5.07 10.63
CA ASP A 66 -8.86 -6.19 11.57
C ASP A 66 -8.52 -7.55 10.93
N ASP A 67 -8.71 -7.67 9.62
CA ASP A 67 -8.44 -8.90 8.88
C ASP A 67 -6.94 -9.23 8.80
N LYS A 68 -6.64 -10.53 8.67
CA LYS A 68 -5.28 -11.00 8.37
C LYS A 68 -4.75 -10.35 7.08
N LYS A 69 -3.47 -9.98 7.06
CA LYS A 69 -2.85 -9.24 5.94
C LYS A 69 -1.82 -10.04 5.18
N ILE A 70 -1.65 -9.69 3.90
CA ILE A 70 -0.49 -10.03 3.07
C ILE A 70 0.15 -8.74 2.59
N TYR A 71 1.43 -8.53 2.92
CA TYR A 71 2.15 -7.34 2.48
C TYR A 71 2.87 -7.59 1.16
N VAL A 72 2.92 -6.58 0.29
CA VAL A 72 3.89 -6.48 -0.79
C VAL A 72 4.58 -5.12 -0.74
N ILE A 73 5.88 -5.12 -0.44
CA ILE A 73 6.68 -3.91 -0.24
C ILE A 73 7.76 -3.86 -1.31
N SER A 74 7.82 -2.76 -2.06
CA SER A 74 8.77 -2.61 -3.16
C SER A 74 9.71 -1.43 -2.94
N LEU A 75 11.02 -1.73 -3.01
CA LEU A 75 12.10 -0.75 -2.88
C LEU A 75 12.98 -0.79 -4.13
N ASN A 76 12.87 0.26 -4.94
CA ASN A 76 13.83 0.58 -5.98
C ASN A 76 14.83 1.64 -5.51
N ASP A 77 15.98 1.70 -6.15
CA ASP A 77 17.01 2.71 -5.92
C ASP A 77 17.37 3.47 -7.20
N ASN A 78 16.41 3.67 -8.11
CA ASN A 78 16.65 4.41 -9.34
C ASN A 78 16.96 5.89 -9.03
N ALA A 79 17.42 6.64 -10.04
CA ALA A 79 17.76 8.06 -9.86
C ALA A 79 16.61 8.89 -9.26
N ALA A 80 15.35 8.56 -9.59
CA ALA A 80 14.17 9.24 -9.05
C ALA A 80 13.77 8.78 -7.64
N ASP A 81 14.25 7.63 -7.17
CA ASP A 81 14.02 7.13 -5.80
C ASP A 81 15.09 7.63 -4.82
N GLY A 82 16.30 7.88 -5.34
CA GLY A 82 17.50 8.04 -4.54
C GLY A 82 18.29 6.73 -4.46
N ARG A 83 19.61 6.82 -4.64
CA ARG A 83 20.51 5.66 -4.56
C ARG A 83 20.76 5.22 -3.12
N ASP A 84 20.67 6.16 -2.18
CA ASP A 84 20.75 5.89 -0.75
C ASP A 84 19.39 5.46 -0.22
N ILE A 85 19.35 4.22 0.27
CA ILE A 85 18.16 3.58 0.83
C ILE A 85 18.18 3.51 2.36
N SER A 86 19.19 4.10 3.02
CA SER A 86 19.39 4.02 4.47
C SER A 86 18.16 4.48 5.27
N TRP A 87 17.32 5.32 4.69
CA TRP A 87 16.06 5.77 5.30
C TRP A 87 15.13 4.63 5.73
N ILE A 88 15.24 3.42 5.15
CA ILE A 88 14.42 2.27 5.59
C ILE A 88 14.71 1.86 7.05
N TYR A 89 15.88 2.22 7.58
CA TYR A 89 16.25 1.97 8.97
C TYR A 89 15.66 2.99 9.94
N ASP A 90 15.30 4.19 9.45
CA ASP A 90 14.56 5.19 10.22
C ASP A 90 13.04 4.94 10.21
N ALA A 91 12.56 4.06 9.32
CA ALA A 91 11.17 3.62 9.29
C ALA A 91 10.92 2.53 10.35
N ASP A 92 9.75 2.57 10.97
CA ASP A 92 9.32 1.77 12.12
C ASP A 92 8.70 0.44 11.67
N PHE A 93 9.52 -0.43 11.08
CA PHE A 93 9.10 -1.76 10.61
C PHE A 93 8.77 -2.71 11.76
N GLU A 94 9.27 -2.44 12.97
CA GLU A 94 9.04 -3.19 14.19
C GLU A 94 7.53 -3.30 14.52
N LYS A 95 6.74 -2.31 14.10
CA LYS A 95 5.27 -2.34 14.17
C LYS A 95 4.61 -3.53 13.47
N LEU A 96 5.27 -4.12 12.47
CA LEU A 96 4.72 -5.29 11.78
C LEU A 96 4.65 -6.52 12.69
N ALA A 97 5.48 -6.60 13.74
CA ALA A 97 5.50 -7.73 14.66
C ALA A 97 4.22 -7.86 15.51
N THR A 98 3.43 -6.78 15.64
CA THR A 98 2.17 -6.78 16.42
C THR A 98 0.92 -7.04 15.56
N GLN A 99 1.08 -7.18 14.24
CA GLN A 99 -0.04 -7.36 13.31
C GLN A 99 -0.23 -8.83 12.92
N ASP A 100 -1.47 -9.24 12.62
CA ASP A 100 -1.76 -10.56 12.05
C ASP A 100 -1.40 -10.60 10.55
N ILE A 101 -0.18 -11.05 10.25
CA ILE A 101 0.39 -11.08 8.90
C ILE A 101 0.62 -12.52 8.46
N GLU A 102 0.07 -12.89 7.30
CA GLU A 102 0.24 -14.21 6.70
C GLU A 102 1.61 -14.39 6.05
N ALA A 103 2.08 -13.37 5.33
CA ALA A 103 3.43 -13.29 4.77
C ALA A 103 3.75 -11.84 4.36
N ILE A 104 5.03 -11.59 4.09
CA ILE A 104 5.51 -10.35 3.49
C ILE A 104 6.27 -10.69 2.21
N ILE A 105 5.85 -10.10 1.09
CA ILE A 105 6.56 -10.19 -0.19
C ILE A 105 7.38 -8.92 -0.36
N VAL A 106 8.70 -9.05 -0.50
CA VAL A 106 9.59 -7.92 -0.78
C VAL A 106 10.05 -7.95 -2.23
N SER A 107 10.08 -6.78 -2.86
CA SER A 107 10.26 -6.62 -4.30
C SER A 107 11.09 -5.37 -4.66
N GLY A 108 11.41 -5.24 -5.94
CA GLY A 108 12.19 -4.12 -6.47
C GLY A 108 13.68 -4.42 -6.55
N THR A 109 14.47 -3.45 -7.02
CA THR A 109 15.92 -3.62 -7.21
C THR A 109 16.66 -3.91 -5.91
N ARG A 110 16.09 -3.50 -4.77
CA ARG A 110 16.66 -3.65 -3.42
C ARG A 110 15.78 -4.50 -2.50
N ALA A 111 15.07 -5.48 -3.05
CA ALA A 111 14.22 -6.40 -2.28
C ALA A 111 14.96 -7.08 -1.10
N GLU A 112 16.22 -7.48 -1.29
CA GLU A 112 17.02 -8.09 -0.23
C GLU A 112 17.32 -7.16 0.95
N GLU A 113 17.37 -5.85 0.72
CA GLU A 113 17.57 -4.86 1.78
C GLU A 113 16.33 -4.75 2.67
N LEU A 114 15.15 -4.86 2.06
CA LEU A 114 13.90 -5.00 2.81
C LEU A 114 13.87 -6.31 3.60
N GLN A 115 14.31 -7.42 3.00
CA GLN A 115 14.41 -8.70 3.73
C GLN A 115 15.34 -8.58 4.95
N LEU A 116 16.52 -7.95 4.79
CA LEU A 116 17.44 -7.71 5.89
C LEU A 116 16.84 -6.76 6.94
N ARG A 117 16.19 -5.67 6.50
CA ARG A 117 15.53 -4.71 7.39
C ARG A 117 14.44 -5.36 8.24
N LEU A 118 13.63 -6.23 7.64
CA LEU A 118 12.59 -7.00 8.33
C LEU A 118 13.17 -8.02 9.31
N LYS A 119 14.28 -8.68 8.94
CA LYS A 119 15.02 -9.55 9.85
C LYS A 119 15.53 -8.79 11.08
N LEU A 120 16.04 -7.58 10.89
CA LEU A 120 16.53 -6.73 11.99
C LEU A 120 15.41 -6.13 12.84
N ALA A 121 14.21 -5.96 12.27
CA ALA A 121 12.98 -5.59 12.99
C ALA A 121 12.36 -6.76 13.77
N GLU A 122 12.96 -7.96 13.75
CA GLU A 122 12.45 -9.16 14.42
C GLU A 122 11.01 -9.53 13.97
N VAL A 123 10.68 -9.30 12.69
CA VAL A 123 9.37 -9.66 12.13
C VAL A 123 9.35 -11.15 11.77
N GLU A 124 8.83 -11.97 12.68
CA GLU A 124 8.80 -13.44 12.57
C GLU A 124 7.64 -13.99 11.72
N VAL A 125 7.56 -13.56 10.45
CA VAL A 125 6.57 -14.06 9.48
C VAL A 125 7.26 -14.58 8.23
N PRO A 126 6.59 -15.39 7.38
CA PRO A 126 7.18 -15.83 6.12
C PRO A 126 7.51 -14.64 5.21
N ILE A 127 8.80 -14.45 4.90
CA ILE A 127 9.26 -13.43 3.95
C ILE A 127 9.60 -14.09 2.61
N LYS A 128 9.06 -13.54 1.52
CA LYS A 128 9.34 -13.98 0.14
C LYS A 128 10.01 -12.85 -0.64
N VAL A 129 11.16 -13.13 -1.21
CA VAL A 129 11.85 -12.20 -2.12
C VAL A 129 11.45 -12.54 -3.55
N GLU A 130 10.82 -11.59 -4.25
CA GLU A 130 10.53 -11.65 -5.68
C GLU A 130 10.82 -10.27 -6.27
N LYS A 131 11.90 -10.14 -7.05
CA LYS A 131 12.37 -8.83 -7.54
C LYS A 131 11.46 -8.22 -8.60
N ASP A 132 10.77 -9.06 -9.37
CA ASP A 132 9.85 -8.60 -10.39
C ASP A 132 8.55 -8.08 -9.75
N ILE A 133 8.36 -6.77 -9.81
CA ILE A 133 7.23 -6.08 -9.15
C ILE A 133 5.88 -6.60 -9.66
N TYR A 134 5.76 -6.96 -10.94
CA TYR A 134 4.52 -7.53 -11.47
C TYR A 134 4.27 -8.91 -10.87
N LYS A 135 5.29 -9.77 -10.80
CA LYS A 135 5.13 -11.11 -10.21
C LYS A 135 4.86 -11.03 -8.71
N ALA A 136 5.62 -10.21 -7.98
CA ALA A 136 5.43 -10.01 -6.55
C ALA A 136 4.01 -9.55 -6.21
N THR A 137 3.50 -8.56 -6.96
CA THR A 137 2.15 -8.03 -6.76
C THR A 137 1.08 -9.08 -7.11
N ALA A 138 1.25 -9.82 -8.22
CA ALA A 138 0.33 -10.89 -8.60
C ALA A 138 0.29 -12.05 -7.59
N LEU A 139 1.41 -12.36 -6.93
CA LEU A 139 1.49 -13.41 -5.92
C LEU A 139 0.57 -13.14 -4.72
N THR A 140 0.26 -11.87 -4.40
CA THR A 140 -0.67 -11.51 -3.32
C THR A 140 -2.08 -12.05 -3.54
N MET A 141 -2.47 -12.32 -4.79
CA MET A 141 -3.78 -12.89 -5.15
C MET A 141 -3.94 -14.36 -4.75
N LYS A 142 -2.84 -15.06 -4.43
CA LYS A 142 -2.89 -16.43 -3.92
C LYS A 142 -3.33 -16.52 -2.46
N TYR A 143 -3.43 -15.36 -1.79
CA TYR A 143 -3.81 -15.23 -0.39
C TYR A 143 -5.20 -14.61 -0.30
N SER A 144 -6.05 -15.14 0.59
CA SER A 144 -7.37 -14.56 0.87
C SER A 144 -7.30 -13.30 1.75
N SER A 145 -6.23 -13.16 2.52
CA SER A 145 -5.92 -12.03 3.41
C SER A 145 -5.93 -10.67 2.71
N PHE A 146 -6.18 -9.58 3.41
CA PHE A 146 -6.18 -8.23 2.85
C PHE A 146 -4.78 -7.86 2.32
N THR A 147 -4.67 -7.42 1.06
CA THR A 147 -3.37 -7.03 0.49
C THR A 147 -2.99 -5.60 0.87
N VAL A 148 -1.82 -5.43 1.50
CA VAL A 148 -1.22 -4.11 1.76
C VAL A 148 -0.04 -3.90 0.83
N ALA A 149 -0.21 -3.06 -0.19
CA ALA A 149 0.80 -2.79 -1.22
C ALA A 149 1.51 -1.45 -0.98
N ILE A 150 2.82 -1.48 -0.79
CA ILE A 150 3.63 -0.31 -0.43
C ILE A 150 4.81 -0.18 -1.40
N PRO A 151 4.65 0.55 -2.51
CA PRO A 151 5.76 0.87 -3.40
C PRO A 151 6.47 2.16 -2.97
N ASN A 152 7.74 2.31 -3.34
CA ASN A 152 8.37 3.62 -3.48
C ASN A 152 8.13 4.21 -4.90
N TYR A 153 8.77 5.33 -5.23
CA TYR A 153 8.36 6.17 -6.37
C TYR A 153 8.35 5.43 -7.72
N THR A 154 9.46 4.85 -8.15
CA THR A 154 9.49 4.14 -9.44
C THR A 154 8.86 2.75 -9.40
N SER A 155 8.60 2.23 -8.20
CA SER A 155 7.85 0.97 -8.00
C SER A 155 6.35 1.15 -8.14
N LEU A 156 5.84 2.38 -8.04
CA LEU A 156 4.41 2.67 -7.98
C LEU A 156 3.70 2.24 -9.27
N THR A 157 4.18 2.67 -10.43
CA THR A 157 3.56 2.37 -11.73
C THR A 157 3.40 0.86 -11.97
N PRO A 158 4.46 0.02 -11.92
CA PRO A 158 4.30 -1.41 -12.19
C PRO A 158 3.42 -2.12 -11.16
N MET A 159 3.48 -1.72 -9.88
CA MET A 159 2.63 -2.28 -8.83
C MET A 159 1.15 -1.92 -9.05
N LEU A 160 0.86 -0.65 -9.36
CA LEU A 160 -0.48 -0.16 -9.60
C LEU A 160 -1.09 -0.79 -10.86
N GLU A 161 -0.33 -0.88 -11.96
CA GLU A 161 -0.76 -1.56 -13.18
C GLU A 161 -1.11 -3.03 -12.92
N GLN A 162 -0.29 -3.74 -12.14
CA GLN A 162 -0.56 -5.13 -11.81
C GLN A 162 -1.77 -5.30 -10.89
N LEU A 163 -1.99 -4.40 -9.92
CA LEU A 163 -3.20 -4.41 -9.11
C LEU A 163 -4.43 -4.20 -9.99
N ASN A 164 -4.43 -3.17 -10.86
CA ASN A 164 -5.51 -2.96 -11.82
C ASN A 164 -5.81 -4.22 -12.63
N ARG A 165 -4.79 -4.85 -13.23
CA ARG A 165 -4.95 -6.10 -13.98
C ARG A 165 -5.52 -7.25 -13.14
N SER A 166 -5.11 -7.37 -11.88
CA SER A 166 -5.54 -8.48 -10.99
C SER A 166 -6.99 -8.29 -10.54
N PHE A 167 -7.39 -7.04 -10.33
CA PHE A 167 -8.70 -6.63 -9.85
C PHE A 167 -9.67 -6.22 -10.97
N GLU A 168 -9.26 -6.29 -12.25
CA GLU A 168 -10.14 -6.07 -13.41
C GLU A 168 -11.45 -6.87 -13.28
N GLY A 169 -12.57 -6.17 -13.53
CA GLY A 169 -13.94 -6.70 -13.35
C GLY A 169 -14.49 -6.62 -11.92
N GLY A 170 -13.68 -6.19 -10.95
CA GLY A 170 -14.11 -5.77 -9.62
C GLY A 170 -13.99 -4.26 -9.50
N GLN A 171 -15.09 -3.54 -9.63
CA GLN A 171 -15.20 -2.16 -9.17
C GLN A 171 -16.45 -2.08 -8.32
N SER A 172 -16.26 -1.58 -7.09
CA SER A 172 -17.31 -1.04 -6.23
C SER A 172 -18.15 0.02 -6.95
#